data_AF-A0A7E6DLX7-F1
#
_entry.id   AF-A0A7E6DLX7-F1
#
_cell.length_a   1.000
_cell.length_b   1.000
_cell.length_c   1.000
_cell.angle_alpha   90.00
_cell.angle_beta   90.00
_cell.angle_gamma   90.00
#
_symmetry.space_group_name_H-M   'P 1'
#
loop_
_entity.id
_entity.type
_entity.pdbx_description
1 polymer ?
#
loop_
_entity_poly.entity_id
_entity_poly.type
_entity_poly.pdbx_seq_one_letter_code
_entity_poly.pdbx_strand_id
1 'polypeptide(L)'
;MYQIVEETVCALLPIIQNKPFAFFGHSMGSYIAFMTAQHLKEKYKLEPMHLFVSSVNAPHTYVFKAMLAHHQKGKAMSDEQLHSFLLRVGGTQMDVLNDKDFPEYYIHIMKADMHIITNYIFKAPSEPVLSCDLTCFLGTEDIVKDVKAWKDVTSGRLDTLMRPGNHFYIKEPANEAFVRNYITKCLELSMF
;
A
#
# COMPACT_ATOMS: atom_id res chain seq x y z
N MET A 1 6.55 -4.16 10.86
CA MET A 1 5.57 -4.69 9.88
C MET A 1 4.78 -5.85 10.49
N TYR A 2 5.40 -6.98 10.86
CA TYR A 2 4.67 -8.14 11.40
C TYR A 2 3.77 -7.84 12.60
N GLN A 3 4.23 -7.01 13.56
CA GLN A 3 3.40 -6.61 14.70
C GLN A 3 2.12 -5.86 14.25
N ILE A 4 2.25 -4.89 13.33
CA ILE A 4 1.09 -4.17 12.77
C ILE A 4 0.11 -5.14 12.12
N VAL A 5 0.62 -6.11 11.36
CA VAL A 5 -0.21 -7.12 10.69
C VAL A 5 -0.96 -7.96 11.72
N GLU A 6 -0.29 -8.45 12.75
CA GLU A 6 -0.89 -9.24 13.82
C GLU A 6 -1.99 -8.47 14.57
N GLU A 7 -1.69 -7.23 14.97
CA GLU A 7 -2.66 -6.35 15.65
C GLU A 7 -3.85 -6.03 14.75
N THR A 8 -3.61 -5.77 13.46
CA THR A 8 -4.67 -5.52 12.46
C THR A 8 -5.55 -6.76 12.31
N VAL A 9 -4.97 -7.95 12.19
CA VAL A 9 -5.73 -9.20 12.10
C VAL A 9 -6.58 -9.42 13.35
N CYS A 10 -6.00 -9.26 14.55
CA CYS A 10 -6.73 -9.40 15.80
C CYS A 10 -7.91 -8.43 15.91
N ALA A 11 -7.74 -7.18 15.44
CA ALA A 11 -8.80 -6.19 15.42
C ALA A 11 -9.90 -6.50 14.37
N LEU A 12 -9.53 -7.11 13.23
CA LEU A 12 -10.46 -7.43 12.15
C LEU A 12 -11.29 -8.68 12.41
N LEU A 13 -10.72 -9.72 13.04
CA LEU A 13 -11.39 -11.02 13.23
C LEU A 13 -12.82 -10.93 13.81
N PRO A 14 -13.08 -10.13 14.86
CA PRO A 14 -14.43 -9.98 15.41
C PRO A 14 -15.43 -9.32 14.44
N ILE A 15 -14.93 -8.53 13.49
CA ILE A 15 -15.72 -7.72 12.55
C ILE A 15 -16.02 -8.51 11.28
N ILE A 16 -15.01 -9.18 10.71
CA ILE A 16 -15.12 -9.84 9.40
C ILE A 16 -15.88 -11.17 9.48
N GLN A 17 -15.69 -11.97 10.55
CA GLN A 17 -16.37 -13.26 10.76
C GLN A 17 -16.58 -14.05 9.45
N ASN A 18 -17.83 -14.35 9.09
CA ASN A 18 -18.23 -15.05 7.87
C ASN A 18 -18.70 -14.11 6.74
N LYS A 19 -18.43 -12.80 6.86
CA LYS A 19 -18.87 -11.82 5.87
C LYS A 19 -17.82 -11.67 4.78
N PRO A 20 -18.25 -11.48 3.51
CA PRO A 20 -17.33 -11.09 2.46
C PRO A 20 -16.69 -9.74 2.81
N PHE A 21 -15.39 -9.62 2.56
CA PHE A 21 -14.63 -8.39 2.77
C PHE A 21 -13.63 -8.17 1.65
N ALA A 22 -13.13 -6.95 1.55
CA ALA A 22 -12.07 -6.56 0.63
C ALA A 22 -11.16 -5.56 1.32
N PHE A 23 -9.93 -5.41 0.80
CA PHE A 23 -9.01 -4.40 1.30
C PHE A 23 -8.71 -3.37 0.23
N PHE A 24 -8.68 -2.11 0.65
CA PHE A 24 -8.06 -1.03 -0.09
C PHE A 24 -6.91 -0.47 0.75
N GLY A 25 -5.75 -0.32 0.13
CA GLY A 25 -4.62 0.36 0.74
C GLY A 25 -3.95 1.29 -0.26
N HIS A 26 -3.46 2.42 0.23
CA HIS A 26 -2.68 3.38 -0.56
C HIS A 26 -1.25 3.47 -0.02
N SER A 27 -0.26 3.46 -0.91
CA SER A 27 1.16 3.54 -0.57
C SER A 27 1.53 2.48 0.49
N MET A 28 2.02 2.88 1.67
CA MET A 28 2.26 1.97 2.79
C MET A 28 1.06 1.08 3.14
N GLY A 29 -0.14 1.65 3.11
CA GLY A 29 -1.37 0.93 3.45
C GLY A 29 -1.62 -0.26 2.51
N SER A 30 -1.14 -0.22 1.27
CA SER A 30 -1.23 -1.35 0.35
C SER A 30 -0.38 -2.54 0.81
N TYR A 31 0.81 -2.29 1.36
CA TYR A 31 1.64 -3.36 1.94
C TYR A 31 0.99 -3.95 3.19
N ILE A 32 0.44 -3.12 4.07
CA ILE A 32 -0.27 -3.58 5.25
C ILE A 32 -1.49 -4.42 4.85
N ALA A 33 -2.29 -3.95 3.89
CA ALA A 33 -3.43 -4.69 3.35
C ALA A 33 -3.03 -6.05 2.76
N PHE A 34 -2.01 -6.07 1.90
CA PHE A 34 -1.49 -7.32 1.32
C PHE A 34 -1.02 -8.31 2.39
N MET A 35 -0.22 -7.84 3.34
CA MET A 35 0.31 -8.69 4.40
C MET A 35 -0.77 -9.18 5.36
N THR A 36 -1.77 -8.36 5.64
CA THR A 36 -2.95 -8.73 6.42
C THR A 36 -3.75 -9.82 5.69
N ALA A 37 -3.97 -9.67 4.38
CA ALA A 37 -4.63 -10.68 3.56
C ALA A 37 -3.86 -12.01 3.56
N GLN A 38 -2.54 -11.97 3.35
CA GLN A 38 -1.69 -13.15 3.40
C GLN A 38 -1.79 -13.84 4.78
N HIS A 39 -1.67 -13.07 5.87
CA HIS A 39 -1.71 -13.60 7.22
C HIS A 39 -3.08 -14.22 7.55
N LEU A 40 -4.19 -13.56 7.18
CA LEU A 40 -5.54 -14.10 7.33
C LEU A 40 -5.70 -15.43 6.60
N LYS A 41 -5.18 -15.54 5.38
CA LYS A 41 -5.28 -16.77 4.57
C LYS A 41 -4.48 -17.91 5.19
N GLU A 42 -3.24 -17.63 5.58
CA GLU A 42 -2.34 -18.65 6.12
C GLU A 42 -2.87 -19.22 7.44
N LYS A 43 -3.26 -18.34 8.37
CA LYS A 43 -3.61 -18.69 9.76
C LYS A 43 -5.08 -19.04 9.96
N TYR A 44 -5.99 -18.33 9.28
CA TYR A 44 -7.43 -18.40 9.55
C TYR A 44 -8.24 -18.92 8.37
N LYS A 45 -7.60 -19.20 7.22
CA LYS A 45 -8.27 -19.62 5.98
C LYS A 45 -9.30 -18.60 5.49
N LEU A 46 -9.10 -17.33 5.84
CA LEU A 46 -9.91 -16.20 5.38
C LEU A 46 -9.12 -15.42 4.33
N GLU A 47 -9.76 -15.04 3.24
CA GLU A 47 -9.14 -14.25 2.17
C GLU A 47 -10.12 -13.15 1.73
N PRO A 48 -9.66 -11.91 1.45
CA PRO A 48 -10.52 -10.90 0.87
C PRO A 48 -11.02 -11.36 -0.51
N MET A 49 -12.23 -10.97 -0.90
CA MET A 49 -12.72 -11.22 -2.26
C MET A 49 -11.95 -10.44 -3.31
N HIS A 50 -11.38 -9.30 -2.92
CA HIS A 50 -10.59 -8.44 -3.79
C HIS A 50 -9.55 -7.66 -2.99
N LEU A 51 -8.35 -7.52 -3.55
CA LEU A 51 -7.30 -6.66 -3.01
C LEU A 51 -7.08 -5.46 -3.92
N PHE A 52 -7.36 -4.26 -3.42
CA PHE A 52 -7.11 -3.01 -4.11
C PHE A 52 -5.85 -2.35 -3.54
N VAL A 53 -4.84 -2.13 -4.38
CA VAL A 53 -3.61 -1.44 -4.03
C VAL A 53 -3.49 -0.15 -4.84
N SER A 54 -2.84 0.86 -4.28
CA SER A 54 -2.69 2.16 -4.94
C SER A 54 -1.30 2.72 -4.73
N SER A 55 -0.70 3.24 -5.80
CA SER A 55 0.56 3.99 -5.75
C SER A 55 1.69 3.23 -5.04
N VAL A 56 1.87 1.95 -5.40
CA VAL A 56 2.86 1.10 -4.76
C VAL A 56 3.41 0.02 -5.71
N ASN A 57 4.73 -0.20 -5.70
CA ASN A 57 5.34 -1.34 -6.39
C ASN A 57 5.14 -2.63 -5.59
N ALA A 58 5.13 -3.79 -6.26
CA ALA A 58 5.01 -5.07 -5.56
C ALA A 58 6.21 -5.31 -4.60
N PRO A 59 5.97 -5.92 -3.43
CA PRO A 59 6.94 -5.93 -2.32
C PRO A 59 8.21 -6.76 -2.58
N HIS A 60 8.22 -7.63 -3.59
CA HIS A 60 9.39 -8.43 -3.98
C HIS A 60 10.30 -7.76 -5.03
N THR A 61 9.87 -6.64 -5.60
CA THR A 61 10.56 -5.98 -6.73
C THR A 61 11.87 -5.31 -6.32
N TYR A 62 12.76 -5.14 -7.31
CA TYR A 62 14.01 -4.40 -7.11
C TYR A 62 13.77 -2.92 -6.77
N VAL A 63 12.72 -2.29 -7.32
CA VAL A 63 12.37 -0.89 -7.03
C VAL A 63 12.04 -0.70 -5.55
N PHE A 64 11.28 -1.63 -4.97
CA PHE A 64 11.07 -1.66 -3.51
C PHE A 64 12.41 -1.78 -2.78
N LYS A 65 13.24 -2.78 -3.15
CA LYS A 65 14.57 -2.99 -2.53
C LYS A 65 15.50 -1.78 -2.66
N ALA A 66 15.45 -1.05 -3.77
CA ALA A 66 16.26 0.14 -4.03
C ALA A 66 15.79 1.35 -3.19
N MET A 67 14.48 1.48 -2.96
CA MET A 67 13.94 2.42 -1.96
C MET A 67 14.53 2.11 -0.57
N LEU A 68 14.70 0.83 -0.21
CA LEU A 68 15.31 0.43 1.06
C LEU A 68 16.84 0.59 1.08
N ALA A 69 17.52 0.49 -0.07
CA ALA A 69 18.99 0.43 -0.14
C ALA A 69 19.68 1.76 0.17
N HIS A 70 19.00 2.91 0.00
CA HIS A 70 19.51 4.21 0.44
C HIS A 70 19.46 4.39 1.96
N HIS A 71 18.77 3.50 2.68
CA HIS A 71 18.77 3.46 4.13
C HIS A 71 19.73 2.36 4.61
N GLN A 72 20.77 2.77 5.35
CA GLN A 72 21.59 1.81 6.08
C GLN A 72 20.66 1.02 7.00
N LYS A 73 20.63 -0.32 6.85
CA LYS A 73 19.81 -1.21 7.68
C LYS A 73 19.96 -0.83 9.15
N GLY A 74 18.83 -0.63 9.83
CA GLY A 74 18.80 -0.28 11.26
C GLY A 74 18.98 1.19 11.59
N LYS A 75 19.21 2.09 10.62
CA LYS A 75 19.29 3.54 10.87
C LYS A 75 17.99 4.23 10.47
N ALA A 76 17.45 5.06 11.36
CA ALA A 76 16.31 5.91 11.04
C ALA A 76 16.67 6.89 9.91
N MET A 77 15.68 7.19 9.07
CA MET A 77 15.78 8.21 8.02
C MET A 77 16.04 9.59 8.65
N SER A 78 16.98 10.36 8.08
CA SER A 78 17.19 11.76 8.49
C SER A 78 16.02 12.65 8.03
N ASP A 79 15.88 13.84 8.61
CA ASP A 79 14.84 14.79 8.18
C ASP A 79 15.00 15.18 6.70
N GLU A 80 16.23 15.39 6.26
CA GLU A 80 16.54 15.75 4.88
C GLU A 80 16.19 14.63 3.90
N GLN A 81 16.40 13.37 4.31
CA GLN A 81 16.02 12.20 3.52
C GLN A 81 14.50 12.06 3.41
N LEU A 82 13.77 12.26 4.52
CA LEU A 82 12.31 12.22 4.53
C LEU A 82 11.73 13.34 3.65
N HIS A 83 12.25 14.54 3.82
CA HIS A 83 11.87 15.71 3.03
C HIS A 83 12.11 15.49 1.53
N SER A 84 13.28 14.97 1.16
CA SER A 84 13.60 14.63 -0.24
C SER A 84 12.69 13.53 -0.79
N PHE A 85 12.27 12.58 0.04
CA PHE A 85 11.28 11.57 -0.36
C PHE A 85 9.90 12.19 -0.59
N LEU A 86 9.39 12.99 0.34
CA LEU A 86 8.07 13.65 0.25
C LEU A 86 7.95 14.55 -0.98
N LEU A 87 9.00 15.30 -1.29
CA LEU A 87 9.09 16.08 -2.53
C LEU A 87 8.92 15.22 -3.79
N ARG A 88 9.64 14.09 -3.85
CA ARG A 88 9.64 13.23 -5.04
C ARG A 88 8.29 12.59 -5.29
N VAL A 89 7.56 12.20 -4.24
CA VAL A 89 6.21 11.64 -4.39
C VAL A 89 5.16 12.72 -4.69
N GLY A 90 5.52 14.00 -4.75
CA GLY A 90 4.56 15.08 -4.93
C GLY A 90 3.68 15.30 -3.71
N GLY A 91 4.21 14.99 -2.53
CA GLY A 91 3.61 15.31 -1.24
C GLY A 91 3.64 16.80 -0.94
N THR A 92 3.23 17.17 0.27
CA THR A 92 3.01 18.55 0.69
C THR A 92 4.14 19.48 0.25
N GLN A 93 3.78 20.67 -0.25
CA GLN A 93 4.72 21.70 -0.69
C GLN A 93 5.76 21.98 0.40
N MET A 94 6.98 22.31 -0.04
CA MET A 94 8.12 22.64 0.85
C MET A 94 7.75 23.54 2.02
N ASP A 95 6.84 24.46 1.77
CA ASP A 95 6.46 25.49 2.71
C ASP A 95 5.75 24.91 3.94
N VAL A 96 5.07 23.77 3.82
CA VAL A 96 4.38 23.13 4.96
C VAL A 96 5.32 22.29 5.82
N LEU A 97 6.38 21.70 5.25
CA LEU A 97 7.38 20.97 6.05
C LEU A 97 8.36 21.91 6.75
N ASN A 98 8.53 23.13 6.22
CA ASN A 98 9.31 24.21 6.84
C ASN A 98 8.44 25.16 7.68
N ASP A 99 7.12 24.91 7.72
CA ASP A 99 6.20 25.68 8.55
C ASP A 99 6.51 25.36 10.01
N LYS A 100 6.79 26.40 10.80
CA LYS A 100 7.03 26.27 12.25
C LYS A 100 5.78 25.78 12.98
N ASP A 101 4.61 25.91 12.35
CA ASP A 101 3.35 25.40 12.86
C ASP A 101 3.08 23.95 12.45
N PHE A 102 3.93 23.32 11.61
CA PHE A 102 3.84 21.90 11.32
C PHE A 102 4.34 21.10 12.53
N PRO A 103 3.47 20.32 13.20
CA PRO A 103 3.87 19.68 14.44
C PRO A 103 5.00 18.65 14.20
N GLU A 104 6.13 18.81 14.90
CA GLU A 104 7.28 17.88 14.87
C GLU A 104 6.86 16.41 15.04
N TYR A 105 5.77 16.17 15.76
CA TYR A 105 5.16 14.85 15.93
C TYR A 105 4.80 14.15 14.61
N TYR A 106 4.33 14.87 13.58
CA TYR A 106 4.03 14.25 12.27
C TYR A 106 5.29 13.75 11.57
N ILE A 107 6.40 14.48 11.68
CA ILE A 107 7.70 14.04 11.16
C ILE A 107 8.13 12.75 11.85
N HIS A 108 7.94 12.66 13.18
CA HIS A 108 8.24 11.45 13.94
C HIS A 108 7.38 10.26 13.51
N ILE A 109 6.08 10.43 13.29
CA ILE A 109 5.20 9.38 12.76
C ILE A 109 5.68 8.93 11.38
N MET A 110 5.92 9.86 10.46
CA MET A 110 6.35 9.52 9.10
C MET A 110 7.69 8.78 9.11
N LYS A 111 8.64 9.18 9.96
CA LYS A 111 9.91 8.44 10.15
C LYS A 111 9.68 7.03 10.68
N ALA A 112 8.75 6.84 11.62
CA ALA A 112 8.40 5.52 12.15
C ALA A 112 7.80 4.63 11.05
N ASP A 113 6.88 5.16 10.25
CA ASP A 113 6.29 4.48 9.11
C ASP A 113 7.34 4.07 8.07
N MET A 114 8.22 5.01 7.69
CA MET A 114 9.34 4.72 6.78
C MET A 114 10.27 3.66 7.37
N HIS A 115 10.60 3.73 8.66
CA HIS A 115 11.42 2.71 9.33
C HIS A 115 10.80 1.31 9.24
N ILE A 116 9.48 1.21 9.40
CA ILE A 116 8.75 -0.06 9.30
C ILE A 116 8.82 -0.64 7.88
N ILE A 117 8.60 0.18 6.86
CA ILE A 117 8.64 -0.27 5.46
C ILE A 117 10.06 -0.63 5.03
N THR A 118 11.03 0.22 5.38
CA THR A 118 12.45 0.05 4.99
C THR A 118 13.11 -1.20 5.54
N ASN A 119 12.68 -1.67 6.73
CA ASN A 119 13.20 -2.89 7.32
C ASN A 119 12.40 -4.15 6.93
N TYR A 120 11.34 -4.00 6.14
CA TYR A 120 10.55 -5.12 5.68
C TYR A 120 11.16 -5.74 4.42
N ILE A 121 11.39 -7.05 4.46
CA ILE A 121 11.91 -7.82 3.32
C ILE A 121 10.89 -8.89 2.96
N PHE A 122 10.23 -8.72 1.81
CA PHE A 122 9.45 -9.78 1.19
C PHE A 122 10.28 -10.47 0.11
N LYS A 123 10.33 -11.80 0.17
CA LYS A 123 10.93 -12.61 -0.89
C LYS A 123 9.86 -12.91 -1.93
N ALA A 124 10.24 -12.88 -3.20
CA ALA A 124 9.36 -13.33 -4.27
C ALA A 124 8.87 -14.75 -3.94
N PRO A 125 7.56 -14.99 -3.95
CA PRO A 125 7.04 -16.32 -3.66
C PRO A 125 7.29 -17.23 -4.86
N SER A 126 7.41 -18.54 -4.63
CA SER A 126 7.53 -19.53 -5.72
C SER A 126 6.20 -19.80 -6.41
N GLU A 127 5.10 -19.54 -5.72
CA GLU A 127 3.72 -19.69 -6.18
C GLU A 127 2.88 -18.53 -5.64
N PRO A 128 1.77 -18.13 -6.29
CA PRO A 128 0.94 -17.05 -5.78
C PRO A 128 0.40 -17.31 -4.37
N VAL A 129 0.55 -16.33 -3.47
CA VAL A 129 0.14 -16.46 -2.07
C VAL A 129 -1.36 -16.16 -1.88
N LEU A 130 -1.93 -15.32 -2.74
CA LEU A 130 -3.37 -15.01 -2.77
C LEU A 130 -4.06 -15.68 -3.98
N SER A 131 -5.38 -15.81 -3.90
CA SER A 131 -6.25 -16.28 -4.98
C SER A 131 -7.31 -15.27 -5.41
N CYS A 132 -7.50 -14.20 -4.63
CA CYS A 132 -8.43 -13.13 -4.95
C CYS A 132 -7.99 -12.28 -6.14
N ASP A 133 -8.94 -11.63 -6.80
CA ASP A 133 -8.62 -10.61 -7.80
C ASP A 133 -7.88 -9.43 -7.15
N LEU A 134 -7.00 -8.79 -7.94
CA LEU A 134 -6.19 -7.65 -7.51
C LEU A 134 -6.32 -6.51 -8.50
N THR A 135 -6.54 -5.29 -8.00
CA THR A 135 -6.53 -4.09 -8.83
C THR A 135 -5.51 -3.09 -8.31
N CYS A 136 -4.66 -2.60 -9.22
CA CYS A 136 -3.71 -1.54 -8.97
C CYS A 136 -4.25 -0.20 -9.49
N PHE A 137 -4.32 0.81 -8.63
CA PHE A 137 -4.59 2.20 -9.04
C PHE A 137 -3.32 3.05 -9.00
N LEU A 138 -3.13 3.92 -10.00
CA LEU A 138 -1.91 4.72 -10.16
C LEU A 138 -2.21 6.14 -10.66
N GLY A 139 -1.40 7.10 -10.21
CA GLY A 139 -1.32 8.42 -10.83
C GLY A 139 -0.53 8.38 -12.13
N THR A 140 -0.91 9.16 -13.15
CA THR A 140 -0.15 9.29 -14.42
C THR A 140 1.23 9.92 -14.23
N GLU A 141 1.39 10.71 -13.18
CA GLU A 141 2.62 11.41 -12.80
C GLU A 141 3.25 10.80 -11.54
N ASP A 142 2.77 9.63 -11.10
CA ASP A 142 3.33 8.92 -9.96
C ASP A 142 4.76 8.44 -10.27
N ILE A 143 5.58 8.39 -9.21
CA ILE A 143 6.91 7.79 -9.28
C ILE A 143 6.84 6.26 -9.44
N VAL A 144 5.71 5.67 -9.05
CA VAL A 144 5.41 4.25 -9.22
C VAL A 144 4.96 3.99 -10.66
N LYS A 145 5.75 3.23 -11.43
CA LYS A 145 5.49 2.99 -12.85
C LYS A 145 5.35 1.53 -13.28
N ASP A 146 5.74 0.58 -12.42
CA ASP A 146 5.67 -0.85 -12.72
C ASP A 146 5.00 -1.64 -11.60
N VAL A 147 3.69 -1.85 -11.77
CA VAL A 147 2.84 -2.61 -10.85
C VAL A 147 2.48 -4.00 -11.38
N LYS A 148 3.00 -4.40 -12.54
CA LYS A 148 2.67 -5.71 -13.14
C LYS A 148 3.15 -6.86 -12.27
N ALA A 149 4.23 -6.67 -11.54
CA ALA A 149 4.76 -7.64 -10.57
C ALA A 149 3.77 -7.98 -9.45
N TRP A 150 2.71 -7.19 -9.22
CA TRP A 150 1.63 -7.59 -8.29
C TRP A 150 0.89 -8.85 -8.76
N LYS A 151 1.00 -9.23 -10.04
CA LYS A 151 0.44 -10.50 -10.53
C LYS A 151 1.12 -11.71 -9.87
N ASP A 152 2.40 -11.60 -9.50
CA ASP A 152 3.17 -12.73 -8.95
C ASP A 152 2.64 -13.18 -7.57
N VAL A 153 1.91 -12.31 -6.86
CA VAL A 153 1.40 -12.61 -5.52
C VAL A 153 -0.04 -13.11 -5.52
N THR A 154 -0.73 -13.14 -6.66
CA THR A 154 -2.10 -13.67 -6.75
C THR A 154 -2.34 -14.56 -7.98
N SER A 155 -3.08 -15.66 -7.81
CA SER A 155 -3.56 -16.45 -8.93
C SER A 155 -4.78 -15.81 -9.62
N GLY A 156 -5.49 -14.89 -8.95
CA GLY A 156 -6.62 -14.12 -9.49
C GLY A 156 -6.24 -13.11 -10.58
N ARG A 157 -7.22 -12.42 -11.15
CA ARG A 157 -6.98 -11.42 -12.20
C ARG A 157 -6.21 -10.21 -11.65
N LEU A 158 -5.40 -9.59 -12.51
CA LEU A 158 -4.75 -8.32 -12.22
C LEU A 158 -5.29 -7.26 -13.17
N ASP A 159 -5.93 -6.23 -12.61
CA ASP A 159 -6.28 -5.01 -13.33
C ASP A 159 -5.35 -3.86 -12.94
N THR A 160 -5.12 -2.92 -13.86
CA THR A 160 -4.37 -1.69 -13.60
C THR A 160 -5.11 -0.50 -14.17
N LEU A 161 -5.34 0.51 -13.34
CA LEU A 161 -6.11 1.70 -13.67
C LEU A 161 -5.30 2.95 -13.35
N MET A 162 -5.14 3.82 -14.35
CA MET A 162 -4.42 5.08 -14.22
C MET A 162 -5.38 6.26 -14.16
N ARG A 163 -5.05 7.25 -13.33
CA ARG A 163 -5.80 8.49 -13.15
C ARG A 163 -4.85 9.70 -13.22
N PRO A 164 -5.31 10.88 -13.69
CA PRO A 164 -4.50 12.09 -13.67
C PRO A 164 -4.03 12.43 -12.25
N GLY A 165 -2.75 12.79 -12.10
CA GLY A 165 -2.14 13.20 -10.83
C GLY A 165 -0.88 12.42 -10.44
N ASN A 166 -0.24 12.88 -9.37
CA ASN A 166 0.97 12.31 -8.79
C ASN A 166 0.66 11.16 -7.81
N HIS A 167 1.56 10.85 -6.86
CA HIS A 167 1.34 9.82 -5.85
C HIS A 167 0.04 10.03 -5.05
N PHE A 168 -0.35 11.28 -4.81
CA PHE A 168 -1.55 11.65 -4.07
C PHE A 168 -2.76 11.90 -4.96
N TYR A 169 -2.78 11.39 -6.20
CA TYR A 169 -3.91 11.55 -7.14
C TYR A 169 -5.27 11.20 -6.51
N ILE A 170 -5.30 10.29 -5.54
CA ILE A 170 -6.52 9.83 -4.85
C ILE A 170 -7.21 10.95 -4.05
N LYS A 171 -6.50 12.01 -3.69
CA LYS A 171 -7.06 13.17 -2.97
C LYS A 171 -7.93 14.06 -3.86
N GLU A 172 -7.82 13.93 -5.18
CA GLU A 172 -8.68 14.63 -6.11
C GLU A 172 -10.10 14.03 -6.04
N PRO A 173 -11.16 14.82 -5.77
CA PRO A 173 -12.52 14.29 -5.58
C PRO A 173 -13.03 13.43 -6.74
N ALA A 174 -12.67 13.78 -7.98
CA ALA A 174 -13.03 13.02 -9.16
C ALA A 174 -12.34 11.63 -9.21
N ASN A 175 -11.10 11.53 -8.73
CA ASN A 175 -10.37 10.28 -8.64
C ASN A 175 -10.86 9.42 -7.48
N GLU A 176 -11.13 10.02 -6.31
CA GLU A 176 -11.75 9.32 -5.18
C GLU A 176 -13.10 8.70 -5.57
N ALA A 177 -13.96 9.47 -6.23
CA ALA A 177 -15.26 8.99 -6.71
C ALA A 177 -15.11 7.85 -7.72
N PHE A 178 -14.16 7.95 -8.66
CA PHE A 178 -13.86 6.89 -9.60
C PHE A 178 -13.42 5.60 -8.89
N VAL A 179 -12.47 5.70 -7.96
CA VAL A 179 -11.94 4.54 -7.22
C VAL A 179 -13.03 3.87 -6.40
N ARG A 180 -13.84 4.64 -5.66
CA ARG A 180 -14.98 4.11 -4.91
C ARG A 180 -15.97 3.38 -5.82
N ASN A 181 -16.36 3.99 -6.93
CA ASN A 181 -17.32 3.38 -7.86
C ASN A 181 -16.77 2.09 -8.50
N TYR A 182 -15.47 2.07 -8.82
CA TYR A 182 -14.82 0.87 -9.35
C TYR A 182 -14.80 -0.25 -8.31
N ILE A 183 -14.42 0.06 -7.06
CA ILE A 183 -14.45 -0.90 -5.95
C ILE A 183 -15.85 -1.47 -5.79
N THR A 184 -16.88 -0.62 -5.72
CA THR A 184 -18.28 -1.06 -5.60
C THR A 184 -18.65 -2.03 -6.73
N LYS A 185 -18.36 -1.67 -7.98
CA LYS A 185 -18.66 -2.52 -9.14
C LYS A 185 -17.94 -3.88 -9.08
N CYS A 186 -16.67 -3.90 -8.69
CA CYS A 186 -15.93 -5.15 -8.55
C CYS A 186 -16.55 -6.05 -7.48
N LEU A 187 -16.91 -5.49 -6.32
CA LEU A 187 -17.46 -6.27 -5.22
C LEU A 187 -18.88 -6.76 -5.53
N GLU A 188 -19.69 -5.99 -6.25
CA GLU A 188 -21.00 -6.44 -6.75
C GLU A 188 -20.88 -7.64 -7.70
N LEU A 189 -19.88 -7.63 -8.59
CA LEU A 189 -19.64 -8.73 -9.53
C LEU A 189 -19.07 -9.99 -8.86
N SER A 190 -18.31 -9.85 -7.77
CA SER A 190 -17.71 -10.98 -7.04
C SER A 190 -18.67 -11.67 -6.07
N MET A 191 -19.89 -11.14 -5.87
CA MET A 191 -20.92 -11.74 -5.00
C MET A 191 -21.86 -12.72 -5.73
N PHE A 192 -21.66 -12.96 -7.03
CA PHE A 192 -22.43 -13.90 -7.86
C PHE A 192 -21.52 -14.95 -8.49
#